data_AF-R7L8A8-F1
#
_entry.id   AF-R7L8A8-F1
#
_cell.length_a   1.000
_cell.length_b   1.000
_cell.length_c   1.000
_cell.angle_alpha   90.00
_cell.angle_beta   90.00
_cell.angle_gamma   90.00
#
_symmetry.space_group_name_H-M   'P 1'
#
loop_
_entity.id
_entity.type
_entity.pdbx_description
1 polymer ?
#
loop_
_entity_poly.entity_id
_entity_poly.type
_entity_poly.pdbx_seq_one_letter_code
_entity_poly.pdbx_strand_id
1 'polypeptide(L)'
;MRASKAAAQLENAGYSNVYIIKGGIAALSGKPDIVDESKVMSMERQVRIAAGALVLLGSVLALVSTPAFALLPAFVGCGLIYAGISNTCAMASLLAKLPWNK
;
A
#
# COMPACT_ATOMS: atom_id res chain seq x y z
N MET A 1 10.28 17.23 7.18
CA MET A 1 11.51 17.11 6.37
C MET A 1 11.29 16.91 4.88
N ARG A 2 10.43 15.98 4.42
CA ARG A 2 10.21 15.78 2.96
C ARG A 2 9.54 17.01 2.29
N ALA A 3 8.46 17.50 2.86
CA ALA A 3 7.72 18.65 2.31
C ALA A 3 8.55 19.94 2.28
N SER A 4 9.38 20.19 3.31
CA SER A 4 10.25 21.37 3.34
C SER A 4 11.35 21.33 2.29
N LYS A 5 11.92 20.14 2.02
CA LYS A 5 12.93 19.97 0.96
C LYS A 5 12.32 20.18 -0.43
N ALA A 6 11.10 19.67 -0.66
CA ALA A 6 10.36 19.91 -1.89
C ALA A 6 9.98 21.39 -2.06
N ALA A 7 9.56 22.05 -0.97
CA ALA A 7 9.22 23.47 -1.01
C ALA A 7 10.40 24.34 -1.44
N ALA A 8 11.59 24.12 -0.85
CA ALA A 8 12.80 24.82 -1.24
C ALA A 8 13.19 24.58 -2.71
N GLN A 9 12.96 23.38 -3.24
CA GLN A 9 13.20 23.09 -4.66
C GLN A 9 12.22 23.83 -5.58
N LEU A 10 10.96 23.96 -5.18
CA LEU A 10 9.94 24.70 -5.94
C LEU A 10 10.19 26.21 -5.90
N GLU A 11 10.56 26.76 -4.74
CA GLU A 11 10.95 28.15 -4.60
C GLU A 11 12.17 28.49 -5.48
N ASN A 12 13.19 27.63 -5.48
CA ASN A 12 14.36 27.78 -6.36
C ASN A 12 14.02 27.63 -7.86
N ALA A 13 12.94 26.92 -8.19
CA ALA A 13 12.43 26.82 -9.56
C ALA A 13 11.56 28.03 -9.97
N GLY A 14 11.38 29.03 -9.09
CA GLY A 14 10.66 30.27 -9.38
C GLY A 14 9.17 30.24 -9.01
N TYR A 15 8.68 29.20 -8.33
CA TYR A 15 7.31 29.19 -7.81
C TYR A 15 7.22 30.04 -6.55
N SER A 16 6.43 31.11 -6.60
CA SER A 16 6.26 32.08 -5.50
C SER A 16 5.14 31.73 -4.52
N ASN A 17 4.30 30.74 -4.84
CA ASN A 17 3.11 30.39 -4.05
C ASN A 17 3.19 28.97 -3.47
N VAL A 18 4.25 28.69 -2.71
CA VAL A 18 4.51 27.36 -2.12
C VAL A 18 4.13 27.37 -0.64
N TYR A 19 3.23 26.49 -0.24
CA TYR A 19 2.81 26.35 1.15
C TYR A 19 3.02 24.93 1.67
N ILE A 20 3.53 24.82 2.90
CA ILE A 20 3.65 23.55 3.60
C ILE A 20 2.47 23.40 4.54
N ILE A 21 1.67 22.35 4.33
CA ILE A 21 0.58 21.99 5.22
C ILE A 21 1.18 21.49 6.54
N LYS A 22 1.05 22.28 7.61
CA LYS A 22 1.46 21.86 8.96
C LYS A 22 0.61 20.66 9.39
N GLY A 23 1.27 19.56 9.77
CA GLY A 23 0.62 18.29 10.09
C GLY A 23 0.40 17.35 8.90
N GLY A 24 0.76 17.76 7.67
CA GLY A 24 0.66 16.93 6.46
C GLY A 24 -0.78 16.69 6.01
N ILE A 25 -0.97 15.73 5.09
CA ILE A 25 -2.29 15.41 4.52
C ILE A 25 -3.28 14.96 5.61
N ALA A 26 -2.80 14.32 6.67
CA ALA A 26 -3.62 13.91 7.80
C ALA A 26 -4.32 15.10 8.50
N ALA A 27 -3.70 16.29 8.50
CA ALA A 27 -4.30 17.50 9.07
C ALA A 27 -5.45 18.07 8.23
N LEU A 28 -5.67 17.52 7.03
CA LEU A 28 -6.80 17.85 6.16
C LEU A 28 -7.95 16.82 6.25
N SER A 29 -7.80 15.72 6.98
CA SER A 29 -8.88 14.74 7.14
C SER A 29 -10.09 15.39 7.84
N GLY A 30 -11.29 15.11 7.34
CA GLY A 30 -12.53 15.74 7.80
C GLY A 30 -12.79 17.15 7.25
N LYS A 31 -12.00 17.65 6.28
CA LYS A 31 -12.27 18.89 5.53
C LYS A 31 -12.71 18.58 4.09
N PRO A 32 -13.99 18.23 3.87
CA PRO A 32 -14.50 17.79 2.58
C PRO A 32 -14.40 18.86 1.47
N ASP A 33 -14.29 20.14 1.85
CA ASP A 33 -14.12 21.25 0.89
C ASP A 33 -12.73 21.28 0.23
N ILE A 34 -11.75 20.59 0.83
CA ILE A 34 -10.33 20.63 0.42
C ILE A 34 -9.85 19.25 -0.04
N VAL A 35 -10.39 18.17 0.53
CA VAL A 35 -9.96 16.79 0.24
C VAL A 35 -11.18 15.92 -0.02
N ASP A 36 -11.20 15.30 -1.19
CA ASP A 36 -12.12 14.20 -1.49
C ASP A 36 -11.61 12.93 -0.81
N GLU A 37 -12.25 12.54 0.30
CA GLU A 37 -11.91 11.31 1.01
C GLU A 37 -12.38 10.11 0.17
N SER A 38 -11.46 9.54 -0.61
CA SER A 38 -11.71 8.30 -1.34
C SER A 38 -12.22 7.22 -0.38
N LYS A 39 -13.46 6.76 -0.59
CA LYS A 39 -14.07 5.64 0.15
C LYS A 39 -13.45 4.29 -0.22
N VAL A 40 -12.50 4.25 -1.15
CA VAL A 40 -11.87 3.02 -1.63
C VAL A 40 -10.80 2.57 -0.63
N MET A 41 -10.87 1.32 -0.18
CA MET A 41 -9.89 0.74 0.72
C MET A 41 -8.49 0.82 0.09
N SER A 42 -7.51 1.31 0.85
CA SER A 42 -6.14 1.45 0.34
C SER A 42 -5.58 0.14 -0.21
N MET A 43 -4.83 0.24 -1.30
CA MET A 43 -4.22 -0.90 -1.97
C MET A 43 -3.35 -1.74 -1.04
N GLU A 44 -2.59 -1.08 -0.15
CA GLU A 44 -1.79 -1.78 0.85
C GLU A 44 -2.65 -2.62 1.82
N ARG A 45 -3.82 -2.11 2.22
CA ARG A 45 -4.75 -2.86 3.07
C ARG A 45 -5.28 -4.07 2.32
N GLN A 46 -5.70 -3.92 1.06
CA GLN A 46 -6.16 -5.03 0.23
C GLN A 46 -5.09 -6.12 0.09
N VAL A 47 -3.84 -5.73 -0.21
CA VAL A 47 -2.70 -6.66 -0.33
C VAL A 47 -2.46 -7.40 0.98
N ARG A 48 -2.41 -6.70 2.12
CA ARG A 48 -2.14 -7.33 3.43
C ARG A 48 -3.23 -8.33 3.80
N ILE A 49 -4.50 -7.99 3.58
CA ILE A 49 -5.62 -8.90 3.87
C ILE A 49 -5.53 -10.14 2.98
N ALA A 50 -5.33 -9.97 1.67
CA ALA A 50 -5.25 -11.09 0.74
C ALA A 50 -4.08 -12.03 1.03
N ALA A 51 -2.87 -11.47 1.23
CA ALA A 51 -1.68 -12.26 1.57
C ALA A 51 -1.86 -13.00 2.89
N GLY A 52 -2.36 -12.31 3.92
CA GLY A 52 -2.62 -12.90 5.23
C GLY A 52 -3.64 -14.02 5.19
N ALA A 53 -4.73 -13.85 4.45
CA ALA A 53 -5.76 -14.88 4.28
C ALA A 53 -5.21 -16.13 3.59
N LEU A 54 -4.44 -15.97 2.50
CA LEU A 54 -3.78 -17.06 1.80
C LEU A 54 -2.84 -17.85 2.73
N VAL A 55 -1.98 -17.14 3.46
CA VAL A 55 -1.04 -17.75 4.41
C VAL A 55 -1.77 -18.49 5.52
N LEU A 56 -2.81 -17.89 6.11
CA LEU A 56 -3.59 -18.50 7.18
C LEU A 56 -4.30 -19.76 6.70
N LEU A 57 -5.01 -19.69 5.56
CA LEU A 57 -5.70 -20.84 4.99
C LEU A 57 -4.73 -21.98 4.65
N GLY A 58 -3.62 -21.68 3.97
CA GLY A 58 -2.61 -22.68 3.63
C GLY A 58 -1.98 -23.32 4.87
N SER A 59 -1.76 -22.54 5.93
CA SER A 59 -1.19 -23.05 7.19
C SER A 59 -2.18 -23.95 7.94
N VAL A 60 -3.46 -23.56 8.02
CA VAL A 60 -4.50 -24.38 8.65
C VAL A 60 -4.69 -25.69 7.89
N LEU A 61 -4.73 -25.64 6.55
CA LEU A 61 -4.83 -26.85 5.72
C LEU A 61 -3.59 -27.75 5.87
N ALA A 62 -2.41 -27.18 6.08
CA ALA A 62 -1.19 -27.94 6.31
C ALA A 62 -1.22 -28.73 7.63
N LEU A 63 -1.83 -28.14 8.65
CA LEU A 63 -1.97 -28.75 9.98
C LEU A 63 -3.06 -29.84 10.01
N VAL A 64 -4.15 -29.66 9.26
CA VAL A 64 -5.34 -30.53 9.37
C VAL A 64 -5.42 -31.60 8.28
N SER A 65 -4.90 -31.34 7.07
CA SER A 65 -4.98 -32.29 5.94
C SER A 65 -3.65 -32.91 5.58
N THR A 66 -2.73 -32.15 4.99
CA THR A 66 -1.42 -32.68 4.57
C THR A 66 -0.33 -31.61 4.66
N PRO A 67 0.88 -31.95 5.11
CA PRO A 67 1.99 -30.99 5.20
C PRO A 67 2.32 -30.28 3.87
N ALA A 68 1.95 -30.87 2.74
CA ALA A 68 2.14 -30.30 1.41
C ALA A 68 1.47 -28.91 1.24
N PHE A 69 0.39 -28.62 1.96
CA PHE A 69 -0.25 -27.30 1.92
C PHE A 69 0.63 -26.18 2.48
N ALA A 70 1.70 -26.50 3.24
CA ALA A 70 2.67 -25.50 3.71
C ALA A 70 3.47 -24.86 2.56
N LEU A 71 3.47 -25.45 1.36
CA LEU A 71 4.05 -24.84 0.17
C LEU A 71 3.38 -23.51 -0.19
N LEU A 72 2.09 -23.35 0.10
CA LEU A 72 1.34 -22.13 -0.19
C LEU A 72 1.82 -20.93 0.66
N PRO A 73 1.85 -20.99 2.01
CA PRO A 73 2.41 -19.91 2.81
C PRO A 73 3.91 -19.70 2.56
N ALA A 74 4.66 -20.75 2.27
CA ALA A 74 6.07 -20.62 1.89
C ALA A 74 6.25 -19.81 0.60
N PHE A 75 5.46 -20.10 -0.44
CA PHE A 75 5.47 -19.34 -1.70
C PHE A 75 5.09 -17.87 -1.49
N VAL A 76 4.03 -17.59 -0.72
CA VAL A 76 3.63 -16.21 -0.41
C VAL A 76 4.75 -15.47 0.35
N GLY A 77 5.39 -16.12 1.31
CA GLY A 77 6.55 -15.56 2.04
C GLY A 77 7.72 -15.22 1.13
N CYS A 78 8.10 -16.12 0.23
CA CYS A 78 9.13 -15.85 -0.79
C CYS A 78 8.76 -14.66 -1.68
N GLY A 79 7.50 -14.57 -2.12
CA GLY A 79 7.00 -13.46 -2.91
C GLY A 79 7.08 -12.11 -2.17
N LEU A 80 6.78 -12.09 -0.88
CA LEU A 80 6.90 -10.88 -0.05
C LEU A 80 8.36 -10.41 0.09
N ILE A 81 9.30 -11.34 0.26
CA ILE A 81 10.73 -11.03 0.31
C ILE A 81 11.19 -10.45 -1.04
N TYR A 82 10.83 -11.08 -2.15
CA TYR A 82 11.15 -10.59 -3.49
C TYR A 82 10.53 -9.21 -3.75
N ALA A 83 9.28 -8.98 -3.35
CA ALA A 83 8.62 -7.69 -3.49
C ALA A 83 9.33 -6.59 -2.68
N GLY A 84 9.80 -6.91 -1.47
CA GLY A 84 10.59 -6.00 -0.64
C GLY A 84 11.93 -5.63 -1.27
N ILE A 85 12.60 -6.58 -1.92
CA ILE A 85 13.89 -6.34 -2.59
C ILE A 85 13.70 -5.52 -3.88
N SER A 86 12.70 -5.87 -4.70
CA SER A 86 12.47 -5.27 -6.01
C SER A 86 11.70 -3.94 -5.96
N ASN A 87 11.15 -3.56 -4.79
CA ASN A 87 10.15 -2.50 -4.66
C ASN A 87 8.93 -2.68 -5.58
N THR A 88 8.65 -3.91 -6.04
CA THR A 88 7.51 -4.23 -6.89
C THR A 88 6.56 -5.18 -6.17
N CYS A 89 5.34 -4.73 -5.90
CA CYS A 89 4.30 -5.60 -5.37
C CYS A 89 3.44 -6.11 -6.53
N ALA A 90 3.71 -7.32 -7.02
CA ALA A 90 2.92 -7.95 -8.08
C ALA A 90 1.43 -8.00 -7.75
N MET A 91 1.09 -8.21 -6.46
CA MET A 91 -0.29 -8.20 -6.00
C MET A 91 -0.94 -6.82 -6.06
N ALA A 92 -0.20 -5.75 -5.74
CA ALA A 92 -0.71 -4.39 -5.92
C ALA A 92 -0.93 -4.09 -7.41
N SER A 93 -0.04 -4.50 -8.30
CA SER A 93 -0.23 -4.35 -9.75
C SER A 93 -1.45 -5.11 -10.28
N LEU A 94 -1.77 -6.27 -9.69
CA LEU A 94 -2.95 -7.05 -10.05
C LEU A 94 -4.24 -6.39 -9.55
N LEU A 95 -4.27 -5.99 -8.28
CA LEU A 95 -5.42 -5.34 -7.65
C LEU A 95 -5.74 -3.98 -8.28
N ALA A 96 -4.74 -3.27 -8.80
CA ALA A 96 -4.92 -1.96 -9.45
C ALA A 96 -5.74 -2.05 -10.75
N LYS A 97 -5.85 -3.25 -11.35
CA LYS A 97 -6.65 -3.48 -12.56
C LYS A 97 -8.14 -3.68 -12.27
N LEU A 98 -8.52 -3.86 -11.01
CA LEU A 98 -9.91 -4.13 -10.64
C LEU A 98 -10.77 -2.86 -10.76
N PRO A 99 -12.03 -2.97 -11.19
CA PRO A 99 -12.85 -1.83 -11.61
C PRO A 99 -13.19 -0.83 -10.47
N TRP A 100 -13.09 -1.26 -9.22
CA TRP A 100 -13.31 -0.41 -8.03
C TRP A 100 -12.06 0.33 -7.55
N ASN A 101 -10.91 0.09 -8.17
CA ASN A 101 -9.63 0.71 -7.81
C ASN A 101 -9.15 1.74 -8.86
N LYS A 102 -10.09 2.23 -9.68
CA LYS A 102 -9.91 3.32 -10.65
C LYS A 102 -10.51 4.60 -10.12
#